data_AF-A0A834A5Q4-F1
#
_entry.id   AF-A0A834A5Q4-F1
#
_cell.length_a   1.000
_cell.length_b   1.000
_cell.length_c   1.000
_cell.angle_alpha   90.00
_cell.angle_beta   90.00
_cell.angle_gamma   90.00
#
_symmetry.space_group_name_H-M   'P 1'
#
loop_
_entity.id
_entity.type
_entity.pdbx_description
1 polymer ?
#
loop_
_entity_poly.entity_id
_entity_poly.type
_entity_poly.pdbx_seq_one_letter_code
_entity_poly.pdbx_strand_id
1 'polypeptide(L)'
;MFSLVYNLTKELRSPDEGFEGKSLYESWNKKSPSPVLAGMPRISKLGSGNDFEVFFQRLGIASGRARYTKNLEINKFRSYPLYHSVYETYELVEKFYDPTFKYHHVVAQVRGGMVFELANSIVLPFDCHDYAVVLREYADNIYNISMKHPQEMKTYSVSFDSLFSAVKNFTEIASKFNERLQDLDKSNPILLRIMNDQLMFLERAFIDPLGLPERPFYRHVIYAPSNHNKYAGESFPGIYDALFDIENKADPSKAWGEVKRQISIAAFTVQAAAGTLREVA
;
A
#
# COMPACT_ATOMS: atom_id res chain seq x y z
N MET A 1 -6.32 4.18 0.93
CA MET A 1 -6.92 5.12 -0.05
C MET A 1 -7.55 4.42 -1.27
N PHE A 2 -7.81 3.10 -1.25
CA PHE A 2 -8.30 2.43 -2.47
C PHE A 2 -9.73 2.87 -2.80
N SER A 3 -10.65 2.81 -1.84
CA SER A 3 -12.03 3.30 -1.99
C SER A 3 -12.12 4.73 -2.52
N LEU A 4 -11.31 5.68 -1.99
CA LEU A 4 -11.23 7.05 -2.52
C LEU A 4 -10.90 7.08 -4.01
N VAL A 5 -9.81 6.41 -4.41
CA VAL A 5 -9.35 6.42 -5.80
C VAL A 5 -10.38 5.74 -6.71
N TYR A 6 -10.96 4.62 -6.29
CA TYR A 6 -11.98 3.92 -7.07
C TYR A 6 -13.25 4.76 -7.24
N ASN A 7 -13.73 5.42 -6.20
CA ASN A 7 -14.93 6.27 -6.31
C ASN A 7 -14.67 7.49 -7.18
N LEU A 8 -13.58 8.22 -6.94
CA LEU A 8 -13.20 9.37 -7.76
C LEU A 8 -13.08 9.01 -9.25
N THR A 9 -12.39 7.91 -9.56
CA THR A 9 -12.17 7.51 -10.96
C THR A 9 -13.42 7.00 -11.67
N LYS A 10 -14.48 6.62 -10.96
CA LYS A 10 -15.80 6.31 -11.55
C LYS A 10 -16.52 7.56 -12.06
N GLU A 11 -16.25 8.71 -11.45
CA GLU A 11 -16.87 10.00 -11.79
C GLU A 11 -16.11 10.77 -12.88
N LEU A 12 -14.83 10.44 -13.07
CA LEU A 12 -14.00 11.04 -14.12
C LEU A 12 -14.20 10.34 -15.47
N ARG A 13 -14.20 11.12 -16.55
CA ARG A 13 -14.26 10.59 -17.93
C ARG A 13 -12.93 9.99 -18.35
N SER A 14 -12.97 8.86 -19.04
CA SER A 14 -11.78 8.25 -19.65
C SER A 14 -11.30 9.08 -20.86
N PRO A 15 -10.00 9.41 -20.96
CA PRO A 15 -9.41 9.97 -22.17
C PRO A 15 -8.96 8.90 -23.19
N ASP A 16 -9.13 7.62 -22.83
CA ASP A 16 -8.63 6.50 -23.63
C ASP A 16 -9.47 6.29 -24.89
N GLU A 17 -8.80 6.06 -26.02
CA GLU A 17 -9.44 5.72 -27.29
C GLU A 17 -10.21 4.40 -27.18
N GLY A 18 -11.43 4.39 -27.73
CA GLY A 18 -12.36 3.26 -27.64
C GLY A 18 -13.10 3.17 -26.29
N PHE A 19 -13.01 4.21 -25.46
CA PHE A 19 -13.72 4.35 -24.19
C PHE A 19 -14.50 5.67 -24.13
N GLU A 20 -15.00 6.14 -25.28
CA GLU A 20 -15.79 7.36 -25.38
C GLU A 20 -17.07 7.22 -24.53
N GLY A 21 -17.31 8.22 -23.67
CA GLY A 21 -18.45 8.21 -22.73
C GLY A 21 -18.30 7.25 -21.54
N LYS A 22 -17.17 6.56 -21.38
CA LYS A 22 -16.88 5.67 -20.25
C LYS A 22 -16.14 6.40 -19.13
N SER A 23 -16.26 5.86 -17.93
CA SER A 23 -15.49 6.32 -16.77
C SER A 23 -14.00 5.93 -16.89
N LEU A 24 -13.13 6.71 -16.26
CA LEU A 24 -11.72 6.38 -16.14
C LEU A 24 -11.55 5.03 -15.43
N TYR A 25 -12.37 4.75 -14.42
CA TYR A 25 -12.42 3.45 -13.74
C TYR A 25 -12.65 2.29 -14.71
N GLU A 26 -13.63 2.38 -15.62
CA GLU A 26 -13.91 1.32 -16.62
C GLU A 26 -12.70 1.08 -17.53
N SER A 27 -12.07 2.14 -18.04
CA SER A 27 -10.90 2.02 -18.91
C SER A 27 -9.69 1.41 -18.18
N TRP A 28 -9.42 1.88 -16.96
CA TRP A 28 -8.32 1.40 -16.14
C TRP A 28 -8.51 -0.05 -15.71
N ASN A 29 -9.72 -0.42 -15.26
CA ASN A 29 -10.04 -1.80 -14.86
C ASN A 29 -9.84 -2.78 -16.01
N LYS A 30 -10.32 -2.42 -17.22
CA LYS A 30 -10.19 -3.27 -18.40
C LYS A 30 -8.73 -3.41 -18.85
N LYS A 31 -7.92 -2.35 -18.74
CA LYS A 31 -6.52 -2.35 -19.21
C LYS A 31 -5.52 -2.85 -18.18
N SER A 32 -5.84 -2.80 -16.89
CA SER A 32 -4.95 -3.24 -15.82
C SER A 32 -5.78 -3.77 -14.63
N PRO A 33 -6.38 -4.96 -14.77
CA PRO A 33 -7.14 -5.56 -13.69
C PRO A 33 -6.24 -5.91 -12.50
N SER A 34 -6.79 -5.76 -11.29
CA SER A 34 -6.12 -6.14 -10.06
C SER A 34 -5.98 -7.66 -9.98
N PRO A 35 -4.79 -8.20 -9.66
CA PRO A 35 -4.63 -9.62 -9.42
C PRO A 35 -5.20 -10.06 -8.06
N VAL A 36 -5.50 -9.11 -7.18
CA VAL A 36 -5.91 -9.35 -5.78
C VAL A 36 -7.41 -9.12 -5.61
N LEU A 37 -7.90 -8.00 -6.12
CA LEU A 37 -9.28 -7.55 -5.94
C LEU A 37 -10.04 -7.78 -7.24
N ALA A 38 -10.74 -8.92 -7.33
CA ALA A 38 -11.47 -9.29 -8.54
C ALA A 38 -12.46 -8.19 -8.97
N GLY A 39 -12.43 -7.83 -10.26
CA GLY A 39 -13.29 -6.79 -10.83
C GLY A 39 -12.89 -5.35 -10.50
N MET A 40 -11.77 -5.14 -9.80
CA MET A 40 -11.24 -3.81 -9.47
C MET A 40 -9.94 -3.51 -10.25
N PRO A 41 -9.64 -2.23 -10.56
CA PRO A 41 -8.37 -1.85 -11.15
C PRO A 41 -7.18 -2.10 -10.22
N ARG A 42 -6.02 -2.41 -10.80
CA ARG A 42 -4.77 -2.66 -10.07
C ARG A 42 -4.23 -1.38 -9.42
N ILE A 43 -4.16 -1.36 -8.09
CA ILE A 43 -3.36 -0.40 -7.33
C ILE A 43 -2.08 -1.08 -6.84
N SER A 44 -0.93 -0.47 -7.13
CA SER A 44 0.38 -0.97 -6.70
C SER A 44 0.81 -0.35 -5.36
N LYS A 45 1.65 -1.08 -4.60
CA LYS A 45 2.28 -0.59 -3.38
C LYS A 45 3.21 0.59 -3.64
N LEU A 46 3.34 1.48 -2.65
CA LEU A 46 4.38 2.51 -2.64
C LEU A 46 5.71 1.92 -2.15
N GLY A 47 6.76 2.07 -2.96
CA GLY A 47 8.13 1.70 -2.62
C GLY A 47 8.98 2.93 -2.30
N SER A 48 10.06 3.12 -3.05
CA SER A 48 10.98 4.26 -3.01
C SER A 48 10.86 5.11 -4.29
N GLY A 49 11.74 6.10 -4.44
CA GLY A 49 12.07 6.71 -5.73
C GLY A 49 11.32 8.00 -6.05
N ASN A 50 10.71 8.63 -5.05
CA ASN A 50 10.12 9.97 -5.15
C ASN A 50 9.96 10.59 -3.75
N ASP A 51 9.53 11.85 -3.67
CA ASP A 51 9.48 12.63 -2.42
C ASP A 51 8.47 12.11 -1.40
N PHE A 52 7.51 11.26 -1.81
CA PHE A 52 6.58 10.61 -0.88
C PHE A 52 7.28 9.71 0.15
N GLU A 53 8.53 9.29 -0.10
CA GLU A 53 9.25 8.31 0.72
C GLU A 53 9.35 8.72 2.18
N VAL A 54 9.65 10.00 2.47
CA VAL A 54 9.77 10.49 3.84
C VAL A 54 8.42 10.51 4.56
N PHE A 55 7.36 10.92 3.87
CA PHE A 55 6.01 10.99 4.44
C PHE A 55 5.48 9.60 4.75
N PHE A 56 5.66 8.67 3.81
CA PHE A 56 5.10 7.32 3.92
C PHE A 56 5.98 6.40 4.78
N GLN A 57 7.22 6.16 4.36
CA GLN A 57 8.07 5.10 4.94
C GLN A 57 8.63 5.46 6.33
N ARG A 58 8.76 6.76 6.63
CA ARG A 58 9.36 7.24 7.87
C ARG A 58 8.34 7.83 8.85
N LEU A 59 7.36 8.58 8.35
CA LEU A 59 6.41 9.32 9.19
C LEU A 59 5.02 8.67 9.30
N GLY A 60 4.72 7.66 8.48
CA GLY A 60 3.43 6.95 8.49
C GLY A 60 2.27 7.84 8.04
N ILE A 61 2.51 8.75 7.10
CA ILE A 61 1.46 9.60 6.53
C ILE A 61 0.92 8.91 5.28
N ALA A 62 -0.38 8.60 5.29
CA ALA A 62 -1.06 7.98 4.16
C ALA A 62 -0.79 8.77 2.88
N SER A 63 -0.20 8.12 1.89
CA SER A 63 0.35 8.77 0.69
C SER A 63 -0.07 8.02 -0.58
N GLY A 64 -0.10 8.72 -1.72
CA GLY A 64 -0.52 8.15 -2.99
C GLY A 64 0.10 8.89 -4.17
N ARG A 65 0.19 8.21 -5.32
CA ARG A 65 0.62 8.81 -6.59
C ARG A 65 -0.23 8.26 -7.73
N ALA A 66 -0.49 9.11 -8.72
CA ALA A 66 -1.17 8.73 -9.95
C ALA A 66 -0.36 9.19 -11.17
N ARG A 67 -0.29 8.32 -12.19
CA ARG A 67 0.29 8.62 -13.50
C ARG A 67 -0.39 7.77 -14.57
N TYR A 68 -0.37 8.24 -15.80
CA TYR A 68 -0.55 7.38 -16.96
C TYR A 68 0.71 6.55 -17.22
N THR A 69 0.54 5.34 -17.75
CA THR A 69 1.65 4.42 -18.00
C THR A 69 1.38 3.55 -19.22
N LYS A 70 2.45 2.98 -19.77
CA LYS A 70 2.41 2.01 -20.86
C LYS A 70 1.74 0.70 -20.46
N ASN A 71 1.35 -0.10 -21.47
CA ASN A 71 0.96 -1.49 -21.28
C ASN A 71 2.16 -2.32 -20.78
N LEU A 72 2.04 -2.88 -19.58
CA LEU A 72 3.10 -3.63 -18.89
C LEU A 72 3.30 -5.05 -19.44
N GLU A 73 2.33 -5.61 -20.17
CA GLU A 73 2.44 -6.92 -20.81
C GLU A 73 3.28 -6.85 -22.10
N ILE A 74 3.09 -5.76 -22.85
CA ILE A 74 3.82 -5.49 -24.10
C ILE A 74 5.22 -4.92 -23.79
N ASN A 75 5.29 -3.91 -22.93
CA ASN A 75 6.51 -3.14 -22.70
C ASN A 75 7.13 -3.48 -21.33
N LYS A 76 8.06 -4.43 -21.31
CA LYS A 76 8.65 -4.99 -20.07
C LYS A 76 9.83 -4.19 -19.47
N PHE A 77 10.30 -3.12 -20.11
CA PHE A 77 11.37 -2.28 -19.57
C PHE A 77 10.92 -1.49 -18.31
N ARG A 78 11.82 -1.05 -17.43
CA ARG A 78 11.44 -0.46 -16.12
C ARG A 78 10.85 0.95 -16.18
N SER A 79 11.40 1.83 -17.00
CA SER A 79 10.99 3.25 -17.10
C SER A 79 10.42 3.56 -18.48
N TYR A 80 10.81 4.69 -19.07
CA TYR A 80 10.69 5.06 -20.47
C TYR A 80 12.08 5.25 -21.09
N PRO A 81 12.25 5.08 -22.43
CA PRO A 81 13.57 4.98 -23.05
C PRO A 81 14.51 6.18 -22.84
N LEU A 82 13.95 7.37 -22.64
CA LEU A 82 14.70 8.64 -22.57
C LEU A 82 14.91 9.15 -21.14
N TYR A 83 14.63 8.34 -20.11
CA TYR A 83 14.74 8.71 -18.71
C TYR A 83 16.13 9.28 -18.34
N HIS A 84 16.15 10.44 -17.67
CA HIS A 84 17.36 11.16 -17.24
C HIS A 84 18.32 11.51 -18.40
N SER A 85 17.77 11.88 -19.54
CA SER A 85 18.55 12.25 -20.72
C SER A 85 18.24 13.66 -21.21
N VAL A 86 19.13 14.20 -22.04
CA VAL A 86 18.94 15.50 -22.71
C VAL A 86 17.73 15.52 -23.66
N TYR A 87 17.20 14.35 -24.01
CA TYR A 87 16.06 14.21 -24.92
C TYR A 87 14.70 14.28 -24.19
N GLU A 88 14.68 14.49 -22.87
CA GLU A 88 13.46 14.78 -22.11
C GLU A 88 13.00 16.22 -22.33
N THR A 89 12.52 16.51 -23.54
CA THR A 89 12.10 17.85 -23.95
C THR A 89 10.57 18.02 -23.96
N TYR A 90 10.11 19.26 -24.07
CA TYR A 90 8.69 19.56 -24.26
C TYR A 90 8.13 18.89 -25.52
N GLU A 91 8.86 18.96 -26.64
CA GLU A 91 8.45 18.40 -27.92
C GLU A 91 8.33 16.89 -27.87
N LEU A 92 9.11 16.20 -27.03
CA LEU A 92 8.94 14.76 -26.79
C LEU A 92 7.52 14.48 -26.27
N VAL A 93 7.07 15.23 -25.27
CA VAL A 93 5.77 15.03 -24.65
C VAL A 93 4.64 15.44 -25.59
N GLU A 94 4.74 16.65 -26.15
CA GLU A 94 3.74 17.21 -27.06
C GLU A 94 3.58 16.36 -28.32
N LYS A 95 4.66 15.86 -28.93
CA LYS A 95 4.53 15.18 -30.23
C LYS A 95 4.30 13.68 -30.11
N PHE A 96 4.76 13.04 -29.03
CA PHE A 96 4.81 11.57 -28.95
C PHE A 96 4.04 10.96 -27.77
N TYR A 97 3.88 11.66 -26.64
CA TYR A 97 3.23 11.07 -25.46
C TYR A 97 1.78 11.49 -25.33
N ASP A 98 1.49 12.78 -25.43
CA ASP A 98 0.15 13.30 -25.19
C ASP A 98 -0.15 14.55 -26.02
N PRO A 99 -0.31 14.42 -27.36
CA PRO A 99 -0.47 15.57 -28.25
C PRO A 99 -1.69 16.45 -28.02
N THR A 100 -2.68 15.93 -27.30
CA THR A 100 -3.90 16.67 -26.93
C THR A 100 -3.96 17.01 -25.45
N PHE A 101 -2.89 16.68 -24.69
CA PHE A 101 -2.81 16.84 -23.24
C PHE A 101 -3.95 16.16 -22.45
N LYS A 102 -4.68 15.22 -23.07
CA LYS A 102 -5.84 14.56 -22.47
C LYS A 102 -5.44 13.67 -21.30
N TYR A 103 -4.28 13.02 -21.39
CA TYR A 103 -3.75 12.18 -20.31
C TYR A 103 -3.22 13.02 -19.15
N HIS A 104 -2.53 14.12 -19.44
CA HIS A 104 -2.10 15.08 -18.43
C HIS A 104 -3.30 15.70 -17.71
N HIS A 105 -4.33 16.10 -18.45
CA HIS A 105 -5.56 16.65 -17.89
C HIS A 105 -6.25 15.66 -16.94
N VAL A 106 -6.44 14.40 -17.35
CA VAL A 106 -7.11 13.43 -16.46
C VAL A 106 -6.26 13.11 -15.23
N VAL A 107 -4.93 13.04 -15.35
CA VAL A 107 -4.04 12.85 -14.19
C VAL A 107 -4.14 14.05 -13.24
N ALA A 108 -4.27 15.27 -13.76
CA ALA A 108 -4.51 16.46 -12.95
C ALA A 108 -5.85 16.38 -12.22
N GLN A 109 -6.92 15.90 -12.88
CA GLN A 109 -8.22 15.68 -12.23
C GLN A 109 -8.14 14.60 -11.14
N VAL A 110 -7.44 13.49 -11.37
CA VAL A 110 -7.25 12.45 -10.34
C VAL A 110 -6.49 13.01 -9.15
N ARG A 111 -5.35 13.68 -9.36
CA ARG A 111 -4.55 14.24 -8.26
C ARG A 111 -5.31 15.35 -7.52
N GLY A 112 -5.94 16.26 -8.26
CA GLY A 112 -6.74 17.35 -7.70
C GLY A 112 -7.94 16.83 -6.91
N GLY A 113 -8.67 15.85 -7.45
CA GLY A 113 -9.78 15.21 -6.76
C GLY A 113 -9.35 14.47 -5.50
N MET A 114 -8.22 13.75 -5.53
CA MET A 114 -7.67 13.13 -4.32
C MET A 114 -7.36 14.18 -3.25
N VAL A 115 -6.69 15.27 -3.60
CA VAL A 115 -6.38 16.36 -2.66
C VAL A 115 -7.67 17.00 -2.13
N PHE A 116 -8.64 17.27 -3.00
CA PHE A 116 -9.90 17.89 -2.64
C PHE A 116 -10.69 17.04 -1.65
N GLU A 117 -10.91 15.77 -1.95
CA GLU A 117 -11.63 14.84 -1.07
C GLU A 117 -10.91 14.66 0.28
N LEU A 118 -9.58 14.52 0.28
CA LEU A 118 -8.83 14.38 1.52
C LEU A 118 -8.87 15.64 2.41
N ALA A 119 -8.92 16.82 1.80
CA ALA A 119 -8.89 18.10 2.52
C ALA A 119 -10.28 18.61 2.91
N ASN A 120 -11.34 18.15 2.25
CA ASN A 120 -12.67 18.76 2.34
C ASN A 120 -13.79 17.80 2.78
N SER A 121 -13.59 16.49 2.70
CA SER A 121 -14.63 15.53 3.11
C SER A 121 -14.79 15.50 4.63
N ILE A 122 -16.06 15.56 5.09
CA ILE A 122 -16.43 15.66 6.51
C ILE A 122 -15.83 14.51 7.34
N VAL A 123 -15.91 13.29 6.80
CA VAL A 123 -15.20 12.11 7.29
C VAL A 123 -14.08 11.84 6.30
N LEU A 124 -12.86 11.58 6.80
CA LEU A 124 -11.72 11.25 5.94
C LEU A 124 -12.08 10.05 5.04
N PRO A 125 -11.80 10.12 3.72
CA PRO A 125 -12.17 9.08 2.76
C PRO A 125 -11.20 7.88 2.80
N PHE A 126 -10.95 7.38 4.01
CA PHE A 126 -10.16 6.19 4.26
C PHE A 126 -11.06 5.04 4.67
N ASP A 127 -10.74 3.86 4.14
CA ASP A 127 -11.43 2.62 4.47
C ASP A 127 -10.42 1.65 5.07
N CYS A 128 -10.59 1.33 6.35
CA CYS A 128 -9.72 0.41 7.08
C CYS A 128 -9.95 -1.06 6.67
N HIS A 129 -11.11 -1.38 6.09
CA HIS A 129 -11.38 -2.72 5.55
C HIS A 129 -10.44 -3.03 4.37
N ASP A 130 -10.19 -2.06 3.49
CA ASP A 130 -9.22 -2.22 2.39
C ASP A 130 -7.85 -2.68 2.93
N TYR A 131 -7.43 -2.09 4.05
CA TYR A 131 -6.16 -2.43 4.70
C TYR A 131 -6.19 -3.87 5.26
N ALA A 132 -7.31 -4.30 5.85
CA ALA A 132 -7.47 -5.66 6.36
C ALA A 132 -7.36 -6.71 5.24
N VAL A 133 -7.94 -6.43 4.06
CA VAL A 133 -7.87 -7.33 2.90
C VAL A 133 -6.43 -7.50 2.43
N VAL A 134 -5.69 -6.41 2.24
CA VAL A 134 -4.29 -6.51 1.77
C VAL A 134 -3.36 -7.09 2.84
N LEU A 135 -3.61 -6.88 4.14
CA LEU A 135 -2.82 -7.50 5.21
C LEU A 135 -2.93 -9.03 5.19
N ARG A 136 -4.12 -9.58 4.93
CA ARG A 136 -4.30 -11.03 4.76
C ARG A 136 -3.48 -11.53 3.58
N GLU A 137 -3.62 -10.90 2.42
CA GLU A 137 -2.88 -11.28 1.22
C GLU A 137 -1.35 -11.21 1.44
N TYR A 138 -0.86 -10.16 2.11
CA TYR A 138 0.56 -10.03 2.41
C TYR A 138 1.06 -11.10 3.39
N ALA A 139 0.24 -11.47 4.38
CA ALA A 139 0.55 -12.54 5.32
C ALA A 139 0.59 -13.91 4.60
N ASP A 140 -0.36 -14.17 3.70
CA ASP A 140 -0.37 -15.38 2.88
C ASP A 140 0.84 -15.44 1.94
N ASN A 141 1.17 -14.33 1.28
CA ASN A 141 2.32 -14.24 0.37
C ASN A 141 3.65 -14.49 1.11
N ILE A 142 3.88 -13.87 2.26
CA ILE A 142 5.13 -14.06 3.01
C ILE A 142 5.22 -15.46 3.64
N TYR A 143 4.09 -16.03 4.07
CA TYR A 143 4.02 -17.41 4.53
C TYR A 143 4.35 -18.40 3.40
N ASN A 144 3.81 -18.17 2.19
CA ASN A 144 4.14 -19.00 1.04
C ASN A 144 5.63 -18.94 0.67
N ILE A 145 6.30 -17.81 0.90
CA ILE A 145 7.75 -17.70 0.74
C ILE A 145 8.46 -18.56 1.79
N SER A 146 8.07 -18.51 3.06
CA SER A 146 8.69 -19.34 4.11
C SER A 146 8.46 -20.84 3.89
N MET A 147 7.32 -21.21 3.30
CA MET A 147 6.97 -22.60 2.97
C MET A 147 7.86 -23.26 1.90
N LYS A 148 8.81 -22.52 1.31
CA LYS A 148 9.93 -23.11 0.55
C LYS A 148 10.91 -23.89 1.44
N HIS A 149 10.88 -23.68 2.75
CA HIS A 149 11.77 -24.29 3.74
C HIS A 149 10.98 -24.96 4.89
N PRO A 150 10.07 -25.90 4.60
CA PRO A 150 9.15 -26.44 5.59
C PRO A 150 9.87 -27.24 6.69
N GLN A 151 10.98 -27.90 6.36
CA GLN A 151 11.75 -28.71 7.30
C GLN A 151 12.49 -27.82 8.31
N GLU A 152 13.07 -26.72 7.85
CA GLU A 152 13.77 -25.75 8.67
C GLU A 152 12.79 -24.99 9.57
N MET A 153 11.63 -24.60 9.05
CA MET A 153 10.57 -24.00 9.86
C MET A 153 10.19 -24.89 11.05
N LYS A 154 10.05 -26.21 10.82
CA LYS A 154 9.82 -27.18 11.89
C LYS A 154 11.01 -27.32 12.84
N THR A 155 12.22 -27.41 12.28
CA THR A 155 13.47 -27.58 13.04
C THR A 155 13.72 -26.42 14.00
N TYR A 156 13.52 -25.18 13.55
CA TYR A 156 13.75 -23.97 14.34
C TYR A 156 12.48 -23.43 15.04
N SER A 157 11.38 -24.18 14.96
CA SER A 157 10.08 -23.84 15.58
C SER A 157 9.62 -22.43 15.19
N VAL A 158 9.55 -22.18 13.89
CA VAL A 158 9.06 -20.93 13.29
C VAL A 158 7.57 -21.08 13.03
N SER A 159 6.76 -20.20 13.62
CA SER A 159 5.31 -20.18 13.42
C SER A 159 4.86 -18.78 12.99
N PHE A 160 3.88 -18.74 12.08
CA PHE A 160 3.20 -17.54 11.63
C PHE A 160 1.86 -17.31 12.33
N ASP A 161 1.48 -18.17 13.30
CA ASP A 161 0.17 -18.12 13.95
C ASP A 161 -0.10 -16.75 14.60
N SER A 162 0.94 -16.15 15.20
CA SER A 162 0.85 -14.82 15.80
C SER A 162 0.52 -13.73 14.77
N LEU A 163 1.15 -13.76 13.59
CA LEU A 163 0.85 -12.82 12.51
C LEU A 163 -0.56 -13.04 11.98
N PHE A 164 -0.94 -14.29 11.69
CA PHE A 164 -2.28 -14.60 11.19
C PHE A 164 -3.39 -14.25 12.18
N SER A 165 -3.14 -14.45 13.48
CA SER A 165 -4.01 -14.03 14.58
C SER A 165 -4.14 -12.51 14.63
N ALA A 166 -3.04 -11.77 14.57
CA ALA A 166 -3.05 -10.31 14.55
C ALA A 166 -3.82 -9.77 13.34
N VAL A 167 -3.62 -10.34 12.15
CA VAL A 167 -4.36 -9.97 10.93
C VAL A 167 -5.86 -10.27 11.09
N LYS A 168 -6.23 -11.43 11.65
CA LYS A 168 -7.63 -11.76 11.92
C LYS A 168 -8.27 -10.73 12.85
N ASN A 169 -7.59 -10.40 13.95
CA ASN A 169 -8.08 -9.41 14.91
C ASN A 169 -8.18 -8.02 14.27
N PHE A 170 -7.23 -7.64 13.41
CA PHE A 170 -7.30 -6.40 12.64
C PHE A 170 -8.55 -6.37 11.76
N THR A 171 -8.84 -7.43 11.01
CA THR A 171 -10.05 -7.53 10.19
C THR A 171 -11.33 -7.37 11.01
N GLU A 172 -11.44 -8.09 12.13
CA GLU A 172 -12.62 -8.01 13.01
C GLU A 172 -12.80 -6.62 13.63
N ILE A 173 -11.71 -6.00 14.09
CA ILE A 173 -11.76 -4.66 14.69
C ILE A 173 -12.06 -3.59 13.63
N ALA A 174 -11.47 -3.69 12.44
CA ALA A 174 -11.76 -2.79 11.31
C ALA A 174 -13.24 -2.86 10.89
N SER A 175 -13.84 -4.06 10.87
CA SER A 175 -15.28 -4.23 10.61
C SER A 175 -16.13 -3.47 11.62
N LYS A 176 -15.87 -3.68 12.91
CA LYS A 176 -16.59 -3.00 14.00
C LYS A 176 -16.37 -1.48 13.98
N PHE A 177 -15.16 -1.03 13.64
CA PHE A 177 -14.91 0.40 13.47
C PHE A 177 -15.75 0.98 12.33
N ASN A 178 -15.85 0.28 11.19
CA ASN A 178 -16.65 0.73 10.06
C ASN A 178 -18.16 0.76 10.36
N GLU A 179 -18.67 -0.22 11.12
CA GLU A 179 -20.05 -0.21 11.63
C GLU A 179 -20.32 1.05 12.46
N ARG A 180 -19.44 1.35 13.44
CA ARG A 180 -19.56 2.56 14.27
C ARG A 180 -19.42 3.87 13.47
N LEU A 181 -18.64 3.85 12.39
CA LEU A 181 -18.48 5.00 11.51
C LEU A 181 -19.75 5.29 10.70
N GLN A 182 -20.55 4.26 10.37
CA GLN A 182 -21.84 4.42 9.68
C GLN A 182 -22.90 5.03 10.60
N ASP A 183 -22.92 4.62 11.87
CA ASP A 183 -23.86 5.13 12.88
C ASP A 183 -23.43 6.46 13.53
N LEU A 184 -22.33 7.06 13.06
CA LEU A 184 -21.76 8.28 13.62
C LEU A 184 -22.73 9.47 13.47
N ASP A 185 -23.05 10.12 14.59
CA ASP A 185 -23.67 11.45 14.59
C ASP A 185 -22.68 12.51 14.11
N LYS A 186 -22.75 12.83 12.83
CA LYS A 186 -21.89 13.82 12.17
C LYS A 186 -22.16 15.26 12.64
N SER A 187 -23.24 15.52 13.39
CA SER A 187 -23.52 16.83 13.96
C SER A 187 -22.69 17.13 15.21
N ASN A 188 -22.18 16.09 15.88
CA ASN A 188 -21.29 16.22 17.02
C ASN A 188 -19.82 16.38 16.55
N PRO A 189 -19.23 17.58 16.65
CA PRO A 189 -17.89 17.83 16.11
C PRO A 189 -16.78 17.08 16.87
N ILE A 190 -17.00 16.76 18.15
CA ILE A 190 -16.01 16.05 18.96
C ILE A 190 -15.97 14.57 18.57
N LEU A 191 -17.13 13.92 18.46
CA LEU A 191 -17.20 12.52 18.01
C LEU A 191 -16.69 12.38 16.58
N LEU A 192 -17.06 13.31 15.69
CA LEU A 192 -16.53 13.34 14.33
C LEU A 192 -15.00 13.45 14.31
N ARG A 193 -14.44 14.35 15.15
CA ARG A 193 -12.99 14.52 15.23
C ARG A 193 -12.29 13.28 15.75
N ILE A 194 -12.83 12.64 16.78
CA ILE A 194 -12.30 11.39 17.35
C ILE A 194 -12.22 10.31 16.25
N MET A 195 -13.29 10.10 15.50
CA MET A 195 -13.31 9.12 14.40
C MET A 195 -12.32 9.45 13.29
N ASN A 196 -12.23 10.73 12.92
CA ASN A 196 -11.25 11.19 11.92
C ASN A 196 -9.81 11.02 12.39
N ASP A 197 -9.52 11.25 13.67
CA ASP A 197 -8.19 11.02 14.22
C ASP A 197 -7.86 9.50 14.20
N GLN A 198 -8.80 8.60 14.50
CA GLN A 198 -8.59 7.15 14.34
C GLN A 198 -8.25 6.77 12.90
N LEU A 199 -8.97 7.32 11.91
CA LEU A 199 -8.68 7.13 10.48
C LEU A 199 -7.30 7.69 10.09
N MET A 200 -6.99 8.92 10.50
CA MET A 200 -5.75 9.61 10.16
C MET A 200 -4.52 8.95 10.77
N PHE A 201 -4.61 8.49 12.01
CA PHE A 201 -3.50 7.92 12.75
C PHE A 201 -3.31 6.42 12.53
N LEU A 202 -4.25 5.73 11.85
CA LEU A 202 -4.12 4.32 11.52
C LEU A 202 -2.83 4.02 10.74
N GLU A 203 -2.50 4.82 9.72
CA GLU A 203 -1.26 4.61 8.94
C GLU A 203 0.00 4.77 9.82
N ARG A 204 -0.02 5.72 10.77
CA ARG A 204 1.08 5.93 11.72
C ARG A 204 1.27 4.76 12.68
N ALA A 205 0.22 4.00 12.94
CA ALA A 205 0.29 2.84 13.83
C ALA A 205 1.14 1.70 13.25
N PHE A 206 1.47 1.74 11.96
CA PHE A 206 2.37 0.79 11.30
C PHE A 206 3.84 1.21 11.31
N ILE A 207 4.20 2.27 12.03
CA ILE A 207 5.58 2.78 12.15
C ILE A 207 6.25 2.18 13.39
N ASP A 208 7.29 1.37 13.19
CA ASP A 208 8.22 0.98 14.25
C ASP A 208 9.28 2.08 14.44
N PRO A 209 9.35 2.73 15.61
CA PRO A 209 10.31 3.80 15.87
C PRO A 209 11.78 3.36 15.74
N LEU A 210 12.07 2.07 15.90
CA LEU A 210 13.43 1.50 15.75
C LEU A 210 13.83 1.37 14.28
N GLY A 211 12.87 1.31 13.38
CA GLY A 211 13.09 1.05 11.96
C GLY A 211 13.47 -0.40 11.65
N LEU A 212 13.65 -0.66 10.36
CA LEU A 212 14.11 -1.96 9.89
C LEU A 212 15.58 -2.20 10.28
N PRO A 213 16.01 -3.47 10.38
CA PRO A 213 17.40 -3.81 10.64
C PRO A 213 18.35 -3.04 9.72
N GLU A 214 19.34 -2.38 10.33
CA GLU A 214 20.37 -1.55 9.69
C GLU A 214 19.84 -0.35 8.88
N ARG A 215 18.54 -0.05 8.96
CA ARG A 215 17.85 0.97 8.15
C ARG A 215 16.87 1.78 8.99
N PRO A 216 17.34 2.62 9.94
CA PRO A 216 16.50 3.30 10.93
C PRO A 216 15.53 4.35 10.35
N PHE A 217 15.68 4.70 9.08
CA PHE A 217 14.80 5.63 8.37
C PHE A 217 13.61 4.94 7.70
N TYR A 218 13.69 3.63 7.43
CA TYR A 218 12.56 2.84 6.96
C TYR A 218 11.87 2.22 8.16
N ARG A 219 10.72 2.77 8.52
CA ARG A 219 10.03 2.45 9.77
C ARG A 219 8.70 1.77 9.57
N HIS A 220 8.16 1.87 8.37
CA HIS A 220 6.89 1.26 8.05
C HIS A 220 7.02 -0.26 7.99
N VAL A 221 6.33 -0.96 8.89
CA VAL A 221 6.45 -2.41 9.08
C VAL A 221 5.74 -3.21 7.98
N ILE A 222 4.66 -2.64 7.43
CA ILE A 222 3.90 -3.27 6.35
C ILE A 222 4.54 -3.02 4.99
N TYR A 223 4.94 -1.80 4.68
CA TYR A 223 5.52 -1.42 3.40
C TYR A 223 6.92 -0.90 3.62
N ALA A 224 7.91 -1.38 2.87
CA ALA A 224 9.16 -0.64 2.66
C ALA A 224 9.85 -1.14 1.40
N PRO A 225 10.82 -0.39 0.88
CA PRO A 225 11.78 -0.93 -0.08
C PRO A 225 12.49 -2.14 0.54
N SER A 226 12.53 -3.27 -0.18
CA SER A 226 13.39 -4.38 0.25
C SER A 226 14.85 -3.96 0.18
N ASN A 227 15.68 -4.54 1.05
CA ASN A 227 17.12 -4.35 1.00
C ASN A 227 17.73 -4.81 -0.34
N HIS A 228 17.05 -5.74 -1.03
CA HIS A 228 17.51 -6.40 -2.25
C HIS A 228 16.84 -5.85 -3.52
N ASN A 229 15.73 -5.11 -3.40
CA ASN A 229 15.08 -4.41 -4.51
C ASN A 229 14.42 -3.10 -4.04
N LYS A 230 15.15 -2.00 -4.17
CA LYS A 230 14.72 -0.70 -3.63
C LYS A 230 13.52 -0.07 -4.36
N TYR A 231 13.25 -0.45 -5.61
CA TYR A 231 12.21 0.21 -6.42
C TYR A 231 10.81 -0.39 -6.24
N ALA A 232 10.73 -1.70 -5.97
CA ALA A 232 9.45 -2.34 -5.64
C ALA A 232 9.19 -2.19 -4.14
N GLY A 233 7.98 -1.78 -3.76
CA GLY A 233 7.55 -1.88 -2.37
C GLY A 233 7.31 -3.34 -2.04
N GLU A 234 8.05 -3.87 -1.08
CA GLU A 234 7.79 -5.20 -0.52
C GLU A 234 6.86 -5.08 0.68
N SER A 235 6.03 -6.10 0.87
CA SER A 235 5.17 -6.23 2.05
C SER A 235 5.86 -7.05 3.13
N PHE A 236 5.72 -6.65 4.40
CA PHE A 236 6.46 -7.23 5.52
C PHE A 236 7.99 -7.33 5.25
N PRO A 237 8.64 -6.21 4.87
CA PRO A 237 10.05 -6.18 4.45
C PRO A 237 11.01 -6.78 5.48
N GLY A 238 10.73 -6.64 6.78
CA GLY A 238 11.53 -7.25 7.84
C GLY A 238 11.57 -8.78 7.73
N ILE A 239 10.40 -9.42 7.52
CA ILE A 239 10.32 -10.88 7.35
C ILE A 239 10.92 -11.28 6.00
N TYR A 240 10.63 -10.53 4.94
CA TYR A 240 11.14 -10.81 3.60
C TYR A 240 12.67 -10.79 3.56
N ASP A 241 13.30 -9.74 4.09
CA ASP A 241 14.76 -9.61 4.09
C ASP A 241 15.42 -10.64 5.03
N ALA A 242 14.74 -11.08 6.10
CA ALA A 242 15.22 -12.16 6.96
C ALA A 242 15.19 -13.54 6.28
N LEU A 243 14.18 -13.78 5.42
CA LEU A 243 14.07 -15.00 4.60
C LEU A 243 14.93 -14.95 3.33
N PHE A 244 15.36 -13.76 2.90
CA PHE A 244 16.13 -13.61 1.67
C PHE A 244 17.49 -14.31 1.78
N ASP A 245 17.74 -15.22 0.84
CA ASP A 245 18.98 -15.98 0.74
C ASP A 245 19.32 -16.74 2.04
N ILE A 246 18.30 -17.24 2.74
CA ILE A 246 18.43 -17.85 4.07
C ILE A 246 19.27 -19.14 4.05
N GLU A 247 19.26 -19.87 2.94
CA GLU A 247 20.02 -21.11 2.74
C GLU A 247 21.54 -20.89 2.79
N ASN A 248 22.00 -19.69 2.42
CA ASN A 248 23.41 -19.34 2.35
C ASN A 248 23.92 -18.62 3.62
N LYS A 249 23.11 -18.55 4.69
CA LYS A 249 23.53 -17.91 5.94
C LYS A 249 24.49 -18.79 6.73
N ALA A 250 25.62 -18.20 7.14
CA ALA A 250 26.69 -18.91 7.86
C ALA A 250 26.26 -19.51 9.21
N ASP A 251 25.29 -18.88 9.90
CA ASP A 251 24.71 -19.37 11.15
C ASP A 251 23.19 -19.56 10.97
N PRO A 252 22.73 -20.77 10.62
CA PRO A 252 21.31 -21.05 10.40
C PRO A 252 20.44 -20.76 11.62
N SER A 253 20.94 -21.04 12.83
CA SER A 253 20.17 -20.82 14.05
C SER A 253 19.86 -19.34 14.27
N LYS A 254 20.86 -18.47 14.09
CA LYS A 254 20.65 -17.02 14.16
C LYS A 254 19.76 -16.50 13.03
N ALA A 255 19.92 -17.03 11.81
CA ALA A 255 19.11 -16.62 10.66
C ALA A 255 17.62 -16.88 10.91
N TRP A 256 17.26 -18.10 11.34
CA TRP A 256 15.88 -18.43 11.69
C TRP A 256 15.40 -17.72 12.96
N GLY A 257 16.30 -17.38 13.89
CA GLY A 257 16.01 -16.49 15.01
C GLY A 257 15.56 -15.10 14.57
N GLU A 258 16.21 -14.52 13.54
CA GLU A 258 15.81 -13.23 12.98
C GLU A 258 14.45 -13.29 12.29
N VAL A 259 14.16 -14.38 11.55
CA VAL A 259 12.82 -14.60 10.96
C VAL A 259 11.75 -14.60 12.05
N LYS A 260 11.96 -15.35 13.15
CA LYS A 260 11.02 -15.37 14.29
C LYS A 260 10.83 -14.00 14.91
N ARG A 261 11.92 -13.24 15.06
CA ARG A 261 11.88 -11.87 15.60
C ARG A 261 11.03 -10.95 14.72
N GLN A 262 11.24 -10.99 13.40
CA GLN A 262 10.51 -10.14 12.46
C GLN A 262 9.04 -10.52 12.35
N ILE A 263 8.69 -11.81 12.42
CA ILE A 263 7.30 -12.26 12.53
C ILE A 263 6.65 -11.69 13.79
N SER A 264 7.35 -11.72 14.93
CA SER A 264 6.83 -11.18 16.19
C SER A 264 6.63 -9.67 16.13
N ILE A 265 7.55 -8.91 15.52
CA ILE A 265 7.41 -7.45 15.32
C ILE A 265 6.22 -7.14 14.40
N ALA A 266 6.08 -7.87 13.29
CA ALA A 266 4.97 -7.70 12.37
C ALA A 266 3.63 -8.00 13.05
N ALA A 267 3.53 -9.12 13.77
CA ALA A 267 2.34 -9.51 14.52
C ALA A 267 1.97 -8.46 15.58
N PHE A 268 2.96 -8.02 16.38
CA PHE A 268 2.76 -6.96 17.37
C PHE A 268 2.26 -5.67 16.72
N THR A 269 2.90 -5.23 15.64
CA THR A 269 2.55 -3.97 14.98
C THR A 269 1.15 -4.02 14.37
N VAL A 270 0.79 -5.11 13.70
CA VAL A 270 -0.58 -5.29 13.17
C VAL A 270 -1.61 -5.31 14.30
N GLN A 271 -1.31 -5.97 15.42
CA GLN A 271 -2.19 -6.02 16.58
C GLN A 271 -2.34 -4.66 17.28
N ALA A 272 -1.23 -3.90 17.39
CA ALA A 272 -1.23 -2.55 17.96
C ALA A 272 -2.01 -1.58 17.07
N ALA A 273 -1.80 -1.65 15.74
CA ALA A 273 -2.59 -0.89 14.76
C ALA A 273 -4.08 -1.24 14.81
N ALA A 274 -4.44 -2.52 15.00
CA ALA A 274 -5.83 -2.89 15.23
C ALA A 274 -6.39 -2.23 16.52
N GLY A 275 -5.56 -2.13 17.57
CA GLY A 275 -5.92 -1.48 18.82
C GLY A 275 -6.33 -0.01 18.67
N THR A 276 -5.78 0.72 17.70
CA THR A 276 -6.10 2.15 17.48
C THR A 276 -7.51 2.36 16.93
N LEU A 277 -8.14 1.32 16.38
CA LEU A 277 -9.50 1.35 15.83
C LEU A 277 -10.57 0.86 16.83
N ARG A 278 -10.17 0.49 18.05
CA ARG A 278 -11.12 0.12 19.11
C ARG A 278 -11.92 1.32 19.58
N GLU A 279 -12.94 1.05 20.38
CA GLU A 279 -13.68 2.10 21.05
C GLU A 279 -12.79 2.87 22.02
N VAL A 280 -12.85 4.19 21.89
CA VAL A 280 -12.26 5.12 22.84
C VAL A 280 -13.38 5.55 23.79
N ALA A 281 -13.04 5.63 25.07
CA ALA A 281 -13.94 5.79 26.22
C ALA A 281 -15.16 6.69 25.97
#